data_AF-A0A7C5YKI2-F1
#
_entry.id   AF-A0A7C5YKI2-F1
#
_cell.length_a   1.000
_cell.length_b   1.000
_cell.length_c   1.000
_cell.angle_alpha   90.00
_cell.angle_beta   90.00
_cell.angle_gamma   90.00
#
_symmetry.space_group_name_H-M   'P 1'
#
loop_
_entity.id
_entity.type
_entity.pdbx_description
1 polymer ?
#
loop_
_entity_poly.entity_id
_entity_poly.type
_entity_poly.pdbx_seq_one_letter_code
_entity_poly.pdbx_strand_id
1 'polypeptide(L)'
;MNAAKCDDLDYIHSLIAAKKTFTCTEAERCQPESQNTPAHDAFTRLLQRQPLETKALWREAKAFVEKEKGLLVIDDTTLDKPYAQKMELL
;
A
#
# COMPACT_ATOMS: atom_id res chain seq x y z
N MET A 1 -22.21 5.52 7.79
CA MET A 1 -21.06 4.76 7.27
C MET A 1 -20.83 3.59 8.21
N ASN A 2 -20.72 2.35 7.72
CA ASN A 2 -20.46 1.20 8.61
C ASN A 2 -19.07 1.33 9.24
N ALA A 3 -18.93 0.84 10.48
CA ALA A 3 -17.65 0.76 11.17
C ALA A 3 -16.63 0.00 10.30
N ALA A 4 -15.37 0.43 10.34
CA ALA A 4 -14.30 -0.29 9.65
C ALA A 4 -14.17 -1.69 10.27
N LYS A 5 -14.06 -2.72 9.42
CA LYS A 5 -13.87 -4.11 9.86
C LYS A 5 -12.40 -4.51 10.01
N CYS A 6 -11.51 -3.73 9.41
CA CYS A 6 -10.07 -3.89 9.44
C CYS A 6 -9.40 -2.52 9.58
N ASP A 7 -8.17 -2.50 10.06
CA ASP A 7 -7.33 -1.32 10.18
C ASP A 7 -6.04 -1.43 9.35
N ASP A 8 -5.17 -0.43 9.50
CA ASP A 8 -3.94 -0.31 8.71
C ASP A 8 -2.95 -1.43 9.05
N LEU A 9 -2.91 -1.87 10.32
CA LEU A 9 -2.00 -2.92 10.75
C LEU A 9 -2.41 -4.26 10.15
N ASP A 10 -3.71 -4.54 10.04
CA ASP A 10 -4.21 -5.74 9.36
C ASP A 10 -3.67 -5.83 7.92
N TYR A 11 -3.75 -4.72 7.18
CA TYR A 11 -3.28 -4.69 5.80
C TYR A 11 -1.75 -4.68 5.70
N ILE A 12 -1.04 -3.97 6.58
CA ILE A 12 0.42 -3.97 6.65
C ILE A 12 0.95 -5.38 6.92
N HIS A 13 0.38 -6.11 7.89
CA HIS A 13 0.77 -7.49 8.16
C HIS A 13 0.51 -8.39 6.96
N SER A 14 -0.63 -8.22 6.27
CA SER A 14 -0.90 -8.91 5.01
C SER A 14 0.18 -8.63 3.95
N LEU A 15 0.62 -7.37 3.80
CA LEU A 15 1.67 -7.00 2.85
C LEU A 15 3.04 -7.58 3.21
N ILE A 16 3.39 -7.59 4.50
CA ILE A 16 4.65 -8.17 4.99
C ILE A 16 4.66 -9.69 4.81
N ALA A 17 3.52 -10.35 5.03
CA ALA A 17 3.40 -11.81 4.90
C ALA A 17 3.28 -12.26 3.43
N ALA A 18 2.66 -11.45 2.58
CA ALA A 18 2.53 -11.74 1.15
C ALA A 18 3.90 -11.68 0.45
N LYS A 19 4.21 -12.69 -0.36
CA LYS A 19 5.49 -12.78 -1.07
C LYS A 19 5.42 -12.45 -2.55
N LYS A 20 4.23 -12.53 -3.15
CA LYS A 20 4.05 -12.45 -4.62
C LYS A 20 2.77 -11.74 -5.04
N THR A 21 1.67 -12.00 -4.33
CA THR A 21 0.35 -11.49 -4.70
C THR A 21 -0.17 -10.58 -3.60
N PHE A 22 -0.34 -9.29 -3.93
CA PHE A 22 -0.69 -8.24 -2.98
C PHE A 22 -2.08 -7.65 -3.31
N THR A 23 -3.10 -8.51 -3.30
CA THR A 23 -4.49 -8.10 -3.59
C THR A 23 -5.35 -8.15 -2.33
N CYS A 24 -6.44 -7.38 -2.30
CA CYS A 24 -7.41 -7.45 -1.22
C CYS A 24 -8.07 -8.84 -1.08
N THR A 25 -8.13 -9.62 -2.17
CA THR A 25 -8.63 -11.00 -2.16
C THR A 25 -7.64 -11.96 -1.49
N GLU A 26 -6.33 -11.73 -1.67
CA GLU A 26 -5.32 -12.50 -0.95
C GLU A 26 -5.28 -12.12 0.53
N ALA A 27 -5.49 -10.84 0.84
CA ALA A 27 -5.64 -10.38 2.22
C ALA A 27 -6.82 -11.07 2.91
N GLU A 28 -8.00 -11.11 2.27
CA GLU A 28 -9.17 -11.88 2.75
C GLU A 28 -8.85 -13.36 2.99
N ARG A 29 -8.20 -14.04 2.02
CA ARG A 29 -7.88 -15.47 2.13
C ARG A 29 -6.99 -15.79 3.33
N CYS A 30 -6.10 -14.88 3.70
CA CYS A 30 -5.13 -15.10 4.77
C CYS A 30 -5.69 -14.76 6.16
N GLN A 31 -6.91 -14.23 6.27
CA GLN A 31 -7.49 -13.89 7.56
C GLN A 31 -7.96 -15.12 8.33
N PRO A 32 -7.86 -15.11 9.68
CA PRO A 32 -8.40 -16.18 10.50
C PRO A 32 -9.93 -16.23 10.41
N GLU A 33 -10.49 -17.43 10.57
CA GLU A 33 -11.94 -17.62 10.62
C GLU A 33 -12.54 -16.98 11.88
N SER A 34 -13.48 -16.06 11.70
CA SER A 34 -14.23 -15.39 12.77
C SER A 34 -15.57 -14.89 12.26
N GLN A 35 -16.52 -14.57 13.16
CA GLN A 35 -17.83 -14.03 12.78
C GLN A 35 -17.76 -12.69 12.02
N ASN A 36 -16.66 -11.94 12.17
CA ASN A 36 -16.50 -10.60 11.60
C ASN A 36 -15.26 -10.46 10.72
N THR A 37 -14.78 -11.56 10.14
CA THR A 37 -13.57 -11.56 9.30
C THR A 37 -13.70 -10.55 8.14
N PRO A 38 -12.68 -9.69 7.91
CA PRO A 38 -12.67 -8.74 6.81
C PRO A 38 -12.61 -9.45 5.44
N ALA A 39 -13.58 -9.16 4.58
CA ALA A 39 -13.53 -9.53 3.17
C ALA A 39 -12.73 -8.51 2.34
N HIS A 40 -12.45 -8.82 1.08
CA HIS A 40 -11.69 -7.97 0.16
C HIS A 40 -12.27 -6.56 0.01
N ASP A 41 -13.59 -6.42 0.12
CA ASP A 41 -14.28 -5.13 0.03
C ASP A 41 -14.04 -4.22 1.25
N ALA A 42 -13.76 -4.82 2.42
CA ALA A 42 -13.38 -4.09 3.64
C ALA A 42 -12.01 -3.45 3.48
N PHE A 43 -11.03 -4.21 3.00
CA PHE A 43 -9.70 -3.71 2.67
C PHE A 43 -9.74 -2.66 1.57
N THR A 44 -10.56 -2.88 0.53
CA THR A 44 -10.73 -1.90 -0.55
C THR A 44 -11.26 -0.57 0.00
N ARG A 45 -12.28 -0.63 0.87
CA ARG A 45 -12.82 0.57 1.54
C ARG A 45 -11.83 1.23 2.50
N LEU A 46 -10.98 0.46 3.18
CA LEU A 46 -9.89 0.99 4.01
C LEU A 46 -8.93 1.82 3.15
N LEU A 47 -8.41 1.24 2.08
CA LEU A 47 -7.45 1.88 1.18
C LEU A 47 -8.04 3.12 0.49
N GLN A 48 -9.32 3.09 0.11
CA GLN A 48 -9.99 4.25 -0.49
C GLN A 48 -10.20 5.41 0.48
N ARG A 49 -10.26 5.16 1.80
CA ARG A 49 -10.40 6.21 2.82
C ARG A 49 -9.08 6.91 3.12
N GLN A 50 -7.95 6.30 2.76
CA GLN A 50 -6.63 6.78 3.11
C GLN A 50 -5.88 7.25 1.87
N PRO A 51 -5.80 8.56 1.62
CA PRO A 51 -4.91 9.07 0.59
C PRO A 51 -3.45 8.76 1.00
N LEU A 52 -2.75 7.99 0.18
CA LEU A 52 -1.33 7.72 0.35
C LEU A 52 -0.54 9.02 0.12
N GLU A 53 -0.06 9.66 1.20
CA GLU A 53 0.75 10.87 1.11
C GLU A 53 2.23 10.49 0.89
N THR A 54 2.75 10.65 -0.33
CA THR A 54 4.16 10.36 -0.65
C THR A 54 5.16 11.18 0.18
N LYS A 55 4.77 12.40 0.59
CA LYS A 55 5.58 13.25 1.48
C LYS A 55 5.69 12.68 2.90
N ALA A 56 4.67 11.98 3.40
CA ALA A 56 4.74 11.32 4.70
C ALA A 56 5.81 10.23 4.68
N LEU A 57 5.82 9.41 3.62
CA LEU A 57 6.83 8.37 3.42
C LEU A 57 8.24 8.98 3.35
N TRP A 58 8.43 10.06 2.58
CA TRP A 58 9.74 10.72 2.50
C TRP A 58 10.19 11.29 3.85
N ARG A 59 9.28 11.85 4.66
CA ARG A 59 9.60 12.40 5.98
C ARG A 59 10.18 11.35 6.92
N GLU A 60 9.75 10.09 6.79
CA GLU A 60 10.28 8.95 7.54
C GLU A 60 11.58 8.43 6.92
N ALA A 61 11.60 8.20 5.60
CA ALA A 61 12.74 7.61 4.90
C ALA A 61 14.01 8.50 4.89
N LYS A 62 13.86 9.83 4.85
CA LYS A 62 14.99 10.77 4.69
C LYS A 62 16.08 10.66 5.76
N ALA A 63 15.76 10.13 6.95
CA ALA A 63 16.73 9.96 8.03
C ALA A 63 17.72 8.81 7.75
N PHE A 64 17.34 7.89 6.87
CA PHE A 64 18.15 6.73 6.48
C PHE A 64 18.93 6.95 5.18
N VAL A 65 18.91 8.17 4.62
CA VAL A 65 19.58 8.53 3.37
C VAL A 65 20.76 9.44 3.65
N GLU A 66 21.98 8.97 3.38
CA GLU A 66 23.18 9.81 3.39
C GLU A 66 23.23 10.67 2.13
N LYS A 67 22.95 11.97 2.26
CA LYS A 67 22.81 12.88 1.10
C LYS A 67 24.13 13.37 0.53
N GLU A 68 25.18 13.37 1.33
CA GLU A 68 26.50 13.94 0.97
C GLU A 68 27.52 12.87 0.55
N LYS A 69 27.12 11.60 0.59
CA LYS A 69 27.98 10.45 0.29
C LYS A 69 27.22 9.44 -0.56
N GLY A 70 27.93 8.80 -1.49
CA GLY A 70 27.36 7.79 -2.39
C GLY A 70 27.02 8.34 -3.77
N LEU A 71 26.11 7.65 -4.46
CA LEU A 71 25.68 7.93 -5.83
C LEU A 71 24.18 8.19 -5.84
N LEU A 72 23.76 9.24 -6.55
CA LEU A 72 22.35 9.45 -6.87
C LEU A 72 22.02 8.66 -8.13
N VAL A 73 21.27 7.58 -7.99
CA VAL A 73 20.72 6.82 -9.10
C VAL A 73 19.28 7.24 -9.30
N ILE A 74 18.98 7.86 -10.45
CA ILE A 74 17.62 8.22 -10.83
C ILE A 74 17.12 7.15 -11.80
N ASP A 75 16.08 6.44 -11.39
CA ASP A 75 15.35 5.51 -12.23
C ASP A 75 14.07 6.19 -12.72
N ASP A 76 13.97 6.38 -14.03
CA ASP A 76 12.79 6.95 -14.71
C ASP A 76 11.88 5.86 -15.28
N THR A 77 12.09 4.58 -14.91
CA THR A 77 11.18 3.53 -15.30
C THR A 77 9.86 3.66 -14.53
N THR A 78 8.75 3.72 -15.26
CA THR A 78 7.41 3.70 -14.67
C THR A 78 6.82 2.30 -14.76
N LEU A 79 6.07 1.88 -13.74
CA LEU A 79 5.19 0.72 -13.87
C LEU A 79 4.09 1.05 -14.88
N ASP A 80 3.94 0.25 -15.93
CA ASP A 80 2.83 0.41 -16.87
C ASP A 80 1.49 0.32 -16.14
N LYS A 81 0.70 1.39 -16.21
CA LYS A 81 -0.65 1.45 -15.65
C LYS A 81 -1.64 1.52 -16.82
N PRO A 82 -1.98 0.39 -17.45
CA PRO A 82 -2.82 0.37 -18.66
C PRO A 82 -4.22 0.97 -18.46
N TYR A 83 -4.65 1.13 -17.20
CA TYR A 83 -5.93 1.71 -16.81
C TYR A 83 -5.82 3.09 -16.16
N ALA A 84 -4.62 3.70 -16.11
CA ALA A 84 -4.48 5.06 -15.61
C ALA A 84 -5.06 6.06 -16.63
N GLN A 85 -6.06 6.83 -16.21
CA GLN A 85 -6.65 7.88 -17.04
C GLN A 85 -5.78 9.14 -17.13
N LYS A 86 -4.83 9.29 -16.20
CA LYS A 86 -3.79 10.31 -16.21
C LYS A 86 -2.49 9.63 -15.83
N MET A 87 -1.53 9.61 -16.74
CA MET A 87 -0.13 9.45 -16.36
C MET A 87 0.36 10.85 -16.02
N GLU A 88 0.93 11.04 -14.82
CA GLU A 88 1.77 12.21 -14.57
C GLU A 88 3.04 12.04 -15.41
N LEU A 89 2.94 12.40 -16.68
CA LEU A 89 4.07 12.65 -17.56
C LEU A 89 4.01 14.14 -17.88
N LEU A 90 4.89 14.90 -17.21
CA LEU A 90 5.25 16.32 -17.43
C LEU A 90 4.11 17.34 -17.60
#